data_AF-A0AAD9LGB6-F1
#
_entry.id   AF-A0AAD9LGB6-F1
#
_cell.length_a   1.000
_cell.length_b   1.000
_cell.length_c   1.000
_cell.angle_alpha   90.00
_cell.angle_beta   90.00
_cell.angle_gamma   90.00
#
_symmetry.space_group_name_H-M   'P 1'
#
loop_
_entity.id
_entity.type
_entity.pdbx_description
1 polymer ?
#
loop_
_entity_poly.entity_id
_entity_poly.type
_entity_poly.pdbx_seq_one_letter_code
_entity_poly.pdbx_strand_id
1 'polypeptide(L)'
;MQFAAKNQFGDSLLDGTDDYRDMSLWFIPPYQVQLGKHIADGSFGAVYEGEWLDTDVVVKQVLLDPSDKENWEQFRREADLWFSLNHPNLIKLYGACHQGIPFLCASQQVMELLRST
;
A
#
# COMPACT_ATOMS: atom_id res chain seq x y z
N MET A 1 2.52 -4.08 -52.01
CA MET A 1 2.53 -3.18 -50.85
C MET A 1 2.00 -3.94 -49.65
N GLN A 2 2.63 -3.74 -48.48
CA GLN A 2 2.44 -4.31 -47.13
C GLN A 2 1.13 -5.06 -46.81
N PHE A 3 1.19 -6.33 -46.34
CA PHE A 3 1.43 -6.81 -44.96
C PHE A 3 0.27 -6.52 -43.98
N ALA A 4 -0.45 -7.57 -43.54
CA ALA A 4 -0.40 -8.11 -42.16
C ALA A 4 -1.62 -9.00 -41.89
N ALA A 5 -1.37 -10.23 -41.43
CA ALA A 5 -2.37 -11.11 -40.86
C ALA A 5 -2.85 -10.61 -39.50
N LYS A 6 -4.15 -10.67 -39.24
CA LYS A 6 -4.70 -10.72 -37.88
C LYS A 6 -5.65 -11.91 -37.79
N ASN A 7 -5.24 -12.86 -36.95
CA ASN A 7 -5.93 -14.10 -36.65
C ASN A 7 -7.30 -13.82 -36.02
N GLN A 8 -8.25 -14.64 -36.41
CA GLN A 8 -9.66 -14.57 -36.02
C GLN A 8 -9.87 -15.46 -34.80
N PHE A 9 -9.48 -14.99 -33.62
CA PHE A 9 -9.85 -15.65 -32.36
C PHE A 9 -9.89 -14.60 -31.23
N GLY A 10 -11.08 -14.41 -30.67
CA GLY A 10 -11.28 -13.67 -29.43
C GLY A 10 -12.13 -12.42 -29.57
N ASP A 11 -13.44 -12.59 -29.83
CA ASP A 11 -14.44 -11.56 -29.54
C ASP A 11 -15.75 -12.25 -29.12
N SER A 12 -15.77 -12.72 -27.88
CA SER A 12 -16.98 -12.86 -27.04
C SER A 12 -16.58 -13.52 -25.73
N LEU A 13 -17.02 -12.96 -24.59
CA LEU A 13 -16.73 -13.32 -23.19
C LEU A 13 -15.69 -12.44 -22.50
N LEU A 14 -15.95 -11.13 -22.45
CA LEU A 14 -15.51 -10.27 -21.35
C LEU A 14 -16.77 -9.65 -20.73
N ASP A 15 -17.56 -10.48 -20.05
CA ASP A 15 -18.62 -10.03 -19.14
C ASP A 15 -17.99 -9.99 -17.73
N GLY A 16 -17.86 -8.78 -17.15
CA GLY A 16 -17.58 -8.61 -15.72
C GLY A 16 -16.19 -8.14 -15.26
N THR A 17 -15.31 -7.58 -16.11
CA THR A 17 -13.96 -7.14 -15.68
C THR A 17 -13.77 -5.62 -15.68
N ASP A 18 -14.56 -4.88 -14.91
CA ASP A 18 -14.37 -3.42 -14.76
C ASP A 18 -14.14 -2.98 -13.30
N ASP A 19 -13.38 -3.78 -12.53
CA ASP A 19 -12.88 -3.39 -11.20
C ASP A 19 -11.36 -3.61 -11.01
N TYR A 20 -10.67 -4.20 -11.98
CA TYR A 20 -9.22 -4.41 -11.90
C TYR A 20 -8.37 -3.17 -12.24
N ARG A 21 -9.01 -2.02 -12.54
CA ARG A 21 -8.33 -0.80 -12.99
C ARG A 21 -8.04 0.22 -11.86
N ASP A 22 -8.49 0.00 -10.63
CA ASP A 22 -8.27 0.93 -9.50
C ASP A 22 -7.58 0.29 -8.28
N MET A 23 -6.80 -0.78 -8.48
CA MET A 23 -5.87 -1.25 -7.44
C MET A 23 -4.47 -0.73 -7.75
N SER A 24 -4.08 0.34 -7.07
CA SER A 24 -2.71 0.84 -7.11
C SER A 24 -1.71 -0.30 -6.84
N LEU A 25 -0.54 -0.26 -7.49
CA LEU A 25 0.47 -1.33 -7.40
C LEU A 25 0.96 -1.62 -5.98
N TRP A 26 0.85 -0.64 -5.08
CA TRP A 26 1.21 -0.76 -3.67
C TRP A 26 0.11 -1.37 -2.80
N PHE A 27 -1.07 -1.68 -3.36
CA PHE A 27 -2.20 -2.15 -2.56
C PHE A 27 -1.91 -3.51 -1.89
N ILE A 28 -1.97 -3.54 -0.57
CA ILE A 28 -1.90 -4.75 0.23
C ILE A 28 -3.27 -4.99 0.87
N PRO A 29 -3.95 -6.11 0.56
CA PRO A 29 -5.19 -6.47 1.23
C PRO A 29 -4.97 -6.58 2.75
N PRO A 30 -5.91 -6.07 3.58
CA PRO A 30 -5.70 -5.97 5.04
C PRO A 30 -5.46 -7.33 5.71
N TYR A 31 -6.04 -8.42 5.17
CA TYR A 31 -5.86 -9.78 5.70
C TYR A 31 -4.46 -10.36 5.45
N GLN A 32 -3.64 -9.76 4.60
CA GLN A 32 -2.26 -10.20 4.36
C GLN A 32 -1.27 -9.67 5.41
N VAL A 33 -1.67 -8.66 6.18
CA VAL A 33 -0.84 -8.04 7.20
C VAL A 33 -1.33 -8.46 8.57
N GLN A 34 -0.45 -9.07 9.35
CA GLN A 34 -0.73 -9.40 10.75
C GLN A 34 -0.27 -8.22 11.61
N LEU A 35 -1.21 -7.58 12.31
CA LEU A 35 -0.90 -6.53 13.28
C LEU A 35 -0.36 -7.14 14.57
N GLY A 36 0.77 -6.63 15.02
CA GLY A 36 1.43 -7.02 16.25
C GLY A 36 1.28 -5.97 17.36
N LYS A 37 2.36 -5.80 18.13
CA LYS A 37 2.41 -4.92 19.29
C LYS A 37 2.23 -3.45 18.89
N HIS A 38 1.46 -2.69 19.68
CA HIS A 38 1.45 -1.23 19.60
C HIS A 38 2.81 -0.64 20.00
N ILE A 39 3.24 0.39 19.28
CA ILE A 39 4.54 1.02 19.47
C ILE A 39 4.37 2.45 19.95
N ALA A 40 3.57 3.23 19.23
CA ALA A 40 3.41 4.65 19.50
C ALA A 40 2.12 5.20 18.91
N ASP A 41 1.58 6.21 19.57
CA ASP A 41 0.54 7.08 19.03
C ASP A 41 1.17 8.39 18.54
N GLY A 42 0.70 8.89 17.41
CA GLY A 42 1.08 10.18 16.86
C GLY A 42 -0.14 10.97 16.40
N SER A 43 0.06 12.23 16.02
CA SER A 43 -1.02 13.10 15.52
C SER A 43 -1.69 12.59 14.25
N PHE A 44 -1.02 11.71 13.49
CA PHE A 44 -1.48 11.16 12.22
C PHE A 44 -2.03 9.72 12.35
N GLY A 45 -2.10 9.18 13.57
CA GLY A 45 -2.57 7.83 13.85
C GLY A 45 -1.61 7.03 14.72
N ALA A 46 -1.68 5.71 14.61
CA ALA A 46 -0.97 4.80 15.50
C ALA A 46 -0.01 3.89 14.72
N VAL A 47 1.09 3.54 15.37
CA VAL A 47 2.15 2.72 14.79
C VAL A 47 2.25 1.40 15.54
N TYR A 48 2.31 0.32 14.78
CA TYR A 48 2.36 -1.05 15.29
C TYR A 48 3.54 -1.81 14.66
N GLU A 49 4.01 -2.82 15.37
CA GLU A 49 4.74 -3.93 14.77
C GLU A 49 3.77 -4.72 13.90
N GLY A 50 4.27 -5.44 12.90
CA GLY A 50 3.46 -6.38 12.15
C GLY A 50 4.31 -7.34 11.35
N GLU A 51 3.63 -8.27 10.69
CA GLU A 51 4.24 -9.25 9.80
C GLU A 51 3.50 -9.24 8.45
N TRP A 52 4.27 -9.22 7.35
CA TRP A 52 3.74 -9.36 6.00
C TRP A 52 4.65 -10.30 5.21
N LEU A 53 4.09 -11.40 4.71
CA LEU A 53 4.83 -12.45 3.97
C LEU A 53 6.09 -12.92 4.72
N ASP A 54 5.93 -13.32 5.99
CA ASP A 54 7.01 -13.78 6.87
C ASP A 54 8.15 -12.74 7.07
N THR A 55 7.86 -11.46 6.80
CA THR A 55 8.79 -10.34 7.00
C THR A 55 8.28 -9.41 8.09
N ASP A 56 9.14 -9.08 9.04
CA ASP A 56 8.85 -8.10 10.08
C ASP A 56 8.70 -6.69 9.47
N VAL A 57 7.59 -6.03 9.78
CA VAL A 57 7.21 -4.74 9.22
C VAL A 57 6.74 -3.77 10.29
N VAL A 58 6.65 -2.52 9.87
CA VAL A 58 5.99 -1.44 10.57
C VAL A 58 4.66 -1.18 9.90
N VAL A 59 3.59 -1.19 10.69
CA VAL A 59 2.25 -0.83 10.23
C VAL A 59 1.85 0.50 10.86
N LYS A 60 1.81 1.56 10.05
CA LYS A 60 1.27 2.86 10.47
C LYS A 60 -0.18 2.95 10.03
N GLN A 61 -1.11 2.84 10.98
CA GLN A 61 -2.51 3.16 10.75
C GLN A 61 -2.69 4.68 10.68
N VAL A 62 -3.42 5.14 9.68
CA VAL A 62 -3.63 6.57 9.43
C VAL A 62 -5.05 6.95 9.83
N LEU A 63 -5.18 8.05 10.58
CA LEU A 63 -6.47 8.64 10.91
C LEU A 63 -6.92 9.51 9.74
N LEU A 64 -7.87 9.03 8.95
CA LEU A 64 -8.52 9.79 7.88
C LEU A 64 -9.99 9.99 8.21
N ASP A 65 -10.50 11.20 7.99
CA ASP A 65 -11.94 11.47 8.02
C ASP A 65 -12.58 10.85 6.77
N PRO A 66 -13.56 9.93 6.90
CA PRO A 66 -14.24 9.32 5.76
C PRO A 66 -14.95 10.33 4.83
N SER A 67 -15.31 11.51 5.35
CA SER A 67 -15.97 12.57 4.59
C SER A 67 -15.00 13.48 3.82
N ASP A 68 -13.72 13.49 4.22
CA ASP A 68 -12.69 14.35 3.64
C ASP A 68 -11.98 13.65 2.48
N LYS A 69 -12.57 13.79 1.29
CA LYS A 69 -12.02 13.22 0.05
C LYS A 69 -10.61 13.72 -0.26
N GLU A 70 -10.27 14.94 0.14
CA GLU A 70 -8.94 15.50 -0.15
C GLU A 70 -7.86 14.77 0.65
N ASN A 71 -8.12 14.47 1.92
CA ASN A 71 -7.20 13.67 2.74
C ASN A 71 -6.99 12.25 2.19
N TRP A 72 -8.05 11.63 1.64
CA TRP A 72 -7.93 10.32 0.99
C TRP A 72 -7.09 10.38 -0.29
N GLU A 73 -7.25 11.41 -1.10
CA GLU A 73 -6.40 11.63 -2.28
C GLU A 73 -4.94 11.90 -1.89
N GLN A 74 -4.71 12.69 -0.84
CA GLN A 74 -3.36 12.95 -0.32
C GLN A 74 -2.70 11.65 0.15
N PHE A 75 -3.42 10.82 0.89
CA PHE A 75 -2.92 9.49 1.28
C PHE A 75 -2.51 8.64 0.08
N ARG A 76 -3.35 8.57 -0.97
CA ARG A 76 -3.03 7.82 -2.20
C ARG A 76 -1.78 8.37 -2.88
N ARG A 77 -1.67 9.70 -3.01
CA ARG A 77 -0.49 10.36 -3.63
C ARG A 77 0.79 10.12 -2.83
N GLU A 78 0.72 10.17 -1.50
CA GLU A 78 1.87 9.86 -0.64
C GLU A 78 2.30 8.40 -0.80
N ALA A 79 1.34 7.47 -0.84
CA ALA A 79 1.60 6.05 -1.06
C ALA A 79 2.24 5.82 -2.45
N ASP A 80 1.72 6.44 -3.51
CA ASP A 80 2.29 6.36 -4.87
C ASP A 80 3.74 6.87 -4.90
N LEU A 81 3.98 8.06 -4.34
CA LEU A 81 5.30 8.67 -4.32
C LEU A 81 6.27 7.82 -3.51
N TRP A 82 5.93 7.44 -2.29
CA TRP A 82 6.82 6.67 -1.43
C TRP A 82 7.08 5.27 -2.00
N PHE A 83 6.07 4.60 -2.57
CA PHE A 83 6.25 3.30 -3.22
C PHE A 83 7.23 3.36 -4.40
N SER A 84 7.25 4.47 -5.14
CA SER A 84 8.19 4.68 -6.24
C SER A 84 9.64 4.88 -5.79
N LEU A 85 9.89 5.18 -4.51
CA LEU A 85 11.23 5.39 -3.97
C LEU A 85 11.88 4.05 -3.60
N ASN A 86 13.10 3.83 -4.12
CA ASN A 86 13.88 2.63 -3.84
C ASN A 86 15.35 2.97 -3.70
N HIS A 87 15.79 3.25 -2.47
CA HIS A 87 17.16 3.64 -2.17
C HIS A 87 17.58 3.07 -0.80
N PRO A 88 18.84 2.61 -0.62
CA PRO A 88 19.31 2.00 0.63
C PRO A 88 19.21 2.89 1.87
N ASN A 89 19.18 4.22 1.69
CA ASN A 89 19.07 5.20 2.78
C ASN A 89 17.63 5.72 2.98
N LEU A 90 16.63 5.11 2.37
CA LEU A 90 15.21 5.44 2.55
C LEU A 90 14.48 4.24 3.11
N ILE A 91 13.54 4.47 4.02
CA ILE A 91 12.65 3.42 4.50
C ILE A 91 11.87 2.89 3.30
N LYS A 92 11.92 1.58 3.11
CA LYS A 92 11.18 0.93 2.03
C LYS A 92 9.71 0.85 2.41
N LEU A 93 8.84 1.44 1.60
CA LEU A 93 7.41 1.12 1.63
C LEU A 93 7.21 -0.20 0.88
N TYR A 94 6.62 -1.18 1.55
CA TYR A 94 6.20 -2.43 0.94
C TYR A 94 4.83 -2.31 0.30
N GLY A 95 3.94 -1.53 0.91
CA GLY A 95 2.66 -1.19 0.33
C GLY A 95 1.76 -0.47 1.32
N ALA A 96 0.47 -0.37 0.98
CA ALA A 96 -0.52 0.32 1.79
C ALA A 96 -1.93 -0.25 1.54
N CYS A 97 -2.84 0.01 2.47
CA CYS A 97 -4.25 -0.28 2.31
C CYS A 97 -5.04 1.01 2.49
N HIS A 98 -5.98 1.27 1.58
CA HIS A 98 -6.92 2.38 1.67
C HIS A 98 -8.37 1.91 1.94
N GLN A 99 -8.57 0.61 2.19
CA GLN A 99 -9.89 0.04 2.48
C GLN A 99 -10.05 -0.15 3.99
N GLY A 100 -11.18 0.29 4.54
CA GLY A 100 -11.45 0.20 5.97
C GLY A 100 -10.55 1.16 6.76
N ILE A 101 -9.76 0.63 7.70
CA ILE A 101 -8.76 1.40 8.46
C ILE A 101 -7.50 1.52 7.60
N PRO A 102 -7.16 2.72 7.10
CA PRO A 102 -6.03 2.89 6.20
C PRO A 102 -4.72 2.63 6.92
N PHE A 103 -3.77 2.00 6.22
CA PHE A 103 -2.44 1.79 6.77
C PHE A 103 -1.34 1.84 5.71
N LEU A 104 -0.12 2.14 6.17
CA LEU A 104 1.13 2.03 5.42
C LEU A 104 1.95 0.89 6.02
N CYS A 105 2.48 0.01 5.17
CA CYS A 105 3.32 -1.14 5.52
C CYS A 105 4.75 -0.90 5.04
N ALA A 106 5.71 -0.79 5.96
CA ALA A 106 7.08 -0.38 5.66
C ALA A 106 8.12 -1.24 6.40
N SER A 107 9.38 -1.15 5.97
CA SER A 107 10.49 -1.86 6.64
C SER A 107 10.74 -1.36 8.06
N GLN A 108 11.16 -2.26 8.95
CA GLN A 108 11.41 -1.96 10.37
C GLN A 108 12.71 -1.18 10.65
N GLN A 109 13.53 -0.94 9.63
CA GLN A 109 14.90 -0.41 9.71
C GLN A 109 15.06 0.89 10.52
N VAL A 110 14.01 1.71 10.68
CA VAL A 110 14.08 2.98 11.44
C VAL A 110 13.59 2.85 12.88
N MET A 111 12.81 1.82 13.23
CA MET A 111 12.38 1.64 14.61
C MET A 111 13.46 1.16 15.54
N GLU A 112 14.47 0.44 15.04
CA GLU A 112 15.60 0.01 15.87
C GLU A 112 16.37 1.21 16.45
N LEU A 113 16.46 2.31 15.69
CA LEU A 113 17.13 3.54 16.14
C LEU A 113 16.35 4.31 17.22
N LEU A 114 15.03 4.15 17.29
CA LEU A 114 14.18 4.80 18.31
C LEU A 114 14.06 3.98 19.60
N ARG A 115 14.48 2.70 19.62
CA ARG A 115 14.54 1.90 20.85
C ARG A 115 15.79 2.16 21.71
N SER A 116 16.77 2.92 21.21
CA SER A 116 18.07 3.13 21.87
C SER A 116 18.31 4.55 22.39
N THR A 117 17.29 5.39 22.55
CA THR A 117 17.38 6.71 23.21
C THR A 117 16.29 6.82 24.26
#